data_AF-A0A662SA86-F1
#
_entry.id   AF-A0A662SA86-F1
#
_cell.length_a   1.000
_cell.length_b   1.000
_cell.length_c   1.000
_cell.angle_alpha   90.00
_cell.angle_beta   90.00
_cell.angle_gamma   90.00
#
_symmetry.space_group_name_H-M   'P 1'
#
loop_
_entity.id
_entity.type
_entity.pdbx_description
1 polymer ?
#
loop_
_entity_poly.entity_id
_entity_poly.type
_entity_poly.pdbx_seq_one_letter_code
_entity_poly.pdbx_strand_id
1 'polypeptide(L)'
;HQGIDPAQYIFDKLKKQIQIDNLDIRIERLHQVVNDNTAKAVGEVYNATLVLWGWYDTLGITPQIERIKNISPYSSTEEGEHLSLSEPDKIAFCIITDLPSQASYVTLFTLGITEYAEKNYDQALTYFDSALAAIPTGGECSTNPAETYFYRGERYVSGTWDRGDIR
;
A
#
# COMPACT_ATOMS: atom_id res chain seq x y z
N HIS A 1 -29.14 14.56 -4.61
CA HIS A 1 -27.79 14.97 -4.21
C HIS A 1 -26.79 14.11 -4.98
N GLN A 2 -25.91 14.70 -5.80
CA GLN A 2 -24.78 13.96 -6.38
C GLN A 2 -23.82 13.68 -5.24
N GLY A 3 -23.79 12.43 -4.75
CA GLY A 3 -22.90 12.00 -3.69
C GLY A 3 -21.45 12.12 -4.13
N ILE A 4 -20.58 12.45 -3.17
CA ILE A 4 -19.13 12.34 -3.32
C ILE A 4 -18.83 10.88 -3.70
N ASP A 5 -18.10 10.66 -4.80
CA ASP A 5 -17.65 9.34 -5.25
C ASP A 5 -16.25 9.08 -4.70
N PRO A 6 -16.10 8.39 -3.56
CA PRO A 6 -14.81 8.33 -2.86
C PRO A 6 -13.76 7.55 -3.66
N ALA A 7 -14.21 6.57 -4.46
CA ALA A 7 -13.34 5.80 -5.35
C ALA A 7 -12.70 6.70 -6.43
N GLN A 8 -13.43 7.71 -6.93
CA GLN A 8 -12.89 8.66 -7.89
C GLN A 8 -11.77 9.51 -7.25
N TYR A 9 -11.96 10.02 -6.03
CA TYR A 9 -10.95 10.82 -5.35
C TYR A 9 -9.67 10.04 -5.03
N ILE A 10 -9.82 8.80 -4.57
CA ILE A 10 -8.68 7.91 -4.34
C ILE A 10 -7.93 7.68 -5.65
N PHE A 11 -8.64 7.33 -6.73
CA PHE A 11 -8.05 7.09 -8.04
C PHE A 11 -7.27 8.29 -8.56
N ASP A 12 -7.86 9.50 -8.49
CA ASP A 12 -7.22 10.71 -8.99
C ASP A 12 -5.97 11.08 -8.17
N LYS A 13 -6.01 10.89 -6.85
CA LYS A 13 -4.87 11.13 -5.97
C LYS A 13 -3.74 10.13 -6.24
N LEU A 14 -4.04 8.84 -6.32
CA LEU A 14 -3.08 7.78 -6.65
C LEU A 14 -2.45 8.02 -8.02
N LYS A 15 -3.27 8.28 -9.03
CA LYS A 15 -2.81 8.55 -10.40
C LYS A 15 -1.88 9.77 -10.43
N LYS A 16 -2.21 10.83 -9.69
CA LYS A 16 -1.34 12.01 -9.56
C LYS A 16 0.00 11.67 -8.88
N GLN A 17 -0.02 10.88 -7.80
CA GLN A 17 1.21 10.49 -7.10
C GLN A 17 2.13 9.64 -8.00
N ILE A 18 1.55 8.64 -8.70
CA ILE A 18 2.25 7.79 -9.68
C ILE A 18 2.94 8.65 -10.75
N GLN A 19 2.26 9.69 -11.24
CA GLN A 19 2.81 10.60 -12.24
C GLN A 19 3.92 11.50 -11.68
N ILE A 20 3.76 12.05 -10.48
CA ILE A 20 4.75 12.92 -9.84
C ILE A 20 6.05 12.17 -9.58
N ASP A 21 5.93 10.94 -9.08
CA ASP A 21 7.09 10.13 -8.69
C ASP A 21 7.63 9.28 -9.86
N ASN A 22 7.02 9.39 -11.05
CA ASN A 22 7.39 8.65 -12.27
C ASN A 22 7.44 7.12 -12.03
N LEU A 23 6.43 6.60 -11.34
CA LEU A 23 6.32 5.17 -11.04
C LEU A 23 5.76 4.42 -12.25
N ASP A 24 6.34 3.26 -12.57
CA ASP A 24 5.83 2.36 -13.60
C ASP A 24 4.66 1.49 -13.07
N ILE A 25 3.57 2.16 -12.71
CA ILE A 25 2.36 1.52 -12.18
C ILE A 25 1.18 1.78 -13.13
N ARG A 26 0.56 0.71 -13.61
CA ARG A 26 -0.75 0.77 -14.27
C ARG A 26 -1.86 0.76 -13.21
N ILE A 27 -2.65 1.83 -13.16
CA ILE A 27 -3.86 1.93 -12.33
C ILE A 27 -5.11 2.01 -13.20
N GLU A 28 -6.11 1.19 -12.89
CA GLU A 28 -7.39 1.15 -13.59
C GLU A 28 -8.54 1.30 -12.59
N ARG A 29 -9.49 2.19 -12.90
CA ARG A 29 -10.72 2.36 -12.11
C ARG A 29 -11.81 1.47 -12.67
N LEU A 30 -12.43 0.66 -11.81
CA LEU A 30 -13.58 -0.16 -12.17
C LEU A 30 -14.89 0.53 -11.77
N HIS A 31 -15.91 0.42 -12.61
CA HIS A 31 -17.27 0.93 -12.35
C HIS A 31 -18.25 -0.19 -11.95
N GLN A 32 -17.74 -1.38 -11.63
CA GLN A 32 -18.51 -2.50 -11.12
C GLN A 32 -18.39 -2.60 -9.60
N VAL A 33 -19.42 -3.15 -8.96
CA VAL A 33 -19.39 -3.43 -7.52
C VAL A 33 -18.46 -4.61 -7.27
N VAL A 34 -17.50 -4.43 -6.37
CA VAL A 34 -16.58 -5.45 -5.89
C VAL A 34 -16.84 -5.66 -4.40
N ASN A 35 -16.91 -6.92 -3.98
CA ASN A 35 -17.03 -7.35 -2.59
C ASN A 35 -16.04 -8.48 -2.28
N ASP A 36 -16.06 -8.96 -1.03
CA ASP A 36 -15.21 -10.03 -0.50
C ASP A 36 -15.11 -11.28 -1.38
N ASN A 37 -16.19 -11.64 -2.07
CA ASN A 37 -16.25 -12.86 -2.88
C ASN A 37 -15.78 -12.63 -4.32
N THR A 38 -15.68 -11.39 -4.76
CA THR A 38 -15.39 -11.04 -6.16
C THR A 38 -14.04 -10.36 -6.35
N ALA A 39 -13.48 -9.73 -5.30
CA ALA A 39 -12.26 -8.93 -5.40
C ALA A 39 -11.09 -9.71 -6.00
N LYS A 40 -10.85 -10.92 -5.50
CA LYS A 40 -9.80 -11.80 -6.01
C LYS A 40 -9.98 -12.15 -7.49
N ALA A 41 -11.16 -12.64 -7.87
CA ALA A 41 -11.44 -13.03 -9.25
C ALA A 41 -11.33 -11.85 -10.23
N VAL A 42 -11.78 -10.66 -9.81
CA VAL A 42 -11.59 -9.43 -10.58
C VAL A 42 -10.11 -9.12 -10.74
N GLY A 43 -9.34 -9.17 -9.66
CA GLY A 43 -7.90 -8.96 -9.72
C GLY A 43 -7.19 -9.92 -10.68
N GLU A 44 -7.57 -11.19 -10.68
CA GLU A 44 -7.05 -12.21 -11.60
C GLU A 44 -7.38 -11.88 -13.08
N VAL A 45 -8.63 -11.50 -13.37
CA VAL A 45 -9.06 -11.10 -14.73
C VAL A 45 -8.24 -9.93 -15.28
N TYR A 46 -7.91 -8.96 -14.42
CA TYR A 46 -7.13 -7.78 -14.80
C TYR A 46 -5.61 -8.01 -14.69
N ASN A 47 -5.17 -9.21 -14.27
CA ASN A 47 -3.78 -9.54 -13.96
C ASN A 47 -3.14 -8.51 -12.99
N ALA A 48 -3.94 -8.04 -12.03
CA ALA A 48 -3.56 -7.02 -11.07
C ALA A 48 -2.56 -7.58 -10.05
N THR A 49 -1.73 -6.71 -9.48
CA THR A 49 -0.93 -7.04 -8.29
C THR A 49 -1.79 -6.86 -7.03
N LEU A 50 -2.55 -5.76 -6.97
CA LEU A 50 -3.43 -5.39 -5.87
C LEU A 50 -4.80 -4.96 -6.42
N VAL A 51 -5.86 -5.20 -5.64
CA VAL A 51 -7.20 -4.62 -5.83
C VAL A 51 -7.55 -3.80 -4.60
N LEU A 52 -7.72 -2.49 -4.80
CA LEU A 52 -8.28 -1.61 -3.77
C LEU A 52 -9.79 -1.54 -3.96
N TRP A 53 -10.54 -2.02 -2.98
CA TRP A 53 -12.00 -2.03 -3.00
C TRP A 53 -12.55 -1.62 -1.63
N GLY A 54 -13.86 -1.55 -1.45
CA GLY A 54 -14.44 -1.22 -0.15
C GLY A 54 -15.88 -0.77 -0.23
N TRP A 55 -16.43 -0.41 0.91
CA TRP A 55 -17.77 0.14 1.04
C TRP A 55 -17.73 1.52 1.67
N TYR A 56 -18.74 2.31 1.35
CA TYR A 56 -18.98 3.61 1.96
C TYR A 56 -20.47 3.79 2.23
N ASP A 57 -20.78 4.47 3.32
CA ASP A 57 -22.14 4.84 3.69
C ASP A 57 -22.15 6.23 4.35
N THR A 58 -23.22 6.56 5.06
CA THR A 58 -23.33 7.82 5.81
C THR A 58 -22.44 7.88 7.05
N LEU A 59 -21.94 6.74 7.53
CA LEU A 59 -21.16 6.59 8.76
C LEU A 59 -19.66 6.59 8.47
N GLY A 60 -19.24 6.20 7.28
CA GLY A 60 -17.83 6.26 6.90
C GLY A 60 -17.47 5.51 5.64
N ILE A 61 -16.17 5.27 5.50
CA ILE A 61 -15.57 4.62 4.33
C ILE A 61 -14.59 3.57 4.85
N THR A 62 -14.74 2.34 4.38
CA THR A 62 -13.88 1.23 4.76
C THR A 62 -13.26 0.63 3.50
N PRO A 63 -12.07 1.07 3.09
CA PRO A 63 -11.34 0.40 2.04
C PRO A 63 -10.66 -0.87 2.55
N GLN A 64 -10.44 -1.75 1.59
CA GLN A 64 -9.77 -3.02 1.72
C GLN A 64 -8.81 -3.16 0.55
N ILE A 65 -7.64 -3.70 0.82
CA ILE A 65 -6.67 -4.08 -0.22
C ILE A 65 -6.62 -5.60 -0.28
N GLU A 66 -6.96 -6.13 -1.44
CA GLU A 66 -6.79 -7.53 -1.79
C GLU A 66 -5.49 -7.70 -2.57
N ARG A 67 -4.58 -8.54 -2.09
CA ARG A 67 -3.39 -8.91 -2.85
C ARG A 67 -3.68 -10.12 -3.73
N ILE A 68 -3.34 -10.02 -5.01
CA ILE A 68 -3.69 -11.04 -6.01
C ILE A 68 -2.51 -11.95 -6.32
N LYS A 69 -1.34 -11.34 -6.55
CA LYS A 69 -0.11 -12.08 -6.82
C LYS A 69 0.50 -12.48 -5.50
N ASN A 70 0.48 -13.79 -5.23
CA ASN A 70 1.17 -14.37 -4.09
C ASN A 70 2.67 -14.38 -4.38
N ILE A 71 3.36 -13.46 -3.73
CA ILE A 71 4.81 -13.47 -3.65
C ILE A 71 5.13 -14.22 -2.36
N SER A 72 6.03 -15.20 -2.48
CA SER A 72 6.48 -16.16 -1.47
C SER A 72 6.19 -15.76 -0.02
N PRO A 73 5.64 -16.66 0.83
CA PRO A 73 5.37 -16.34 2.22
C PRO A 73 6.66 -15.83 2.88
N TYR A 74 6.65 -14.55 3.23
CA TYR A 74 7.63 -13.98 4.11
C TYR A 74 7.38 -14.58 5.49
N SER A 75 8.17 -15.59 5.85
CA SER A 75 8.26 -16.07 7.23
C SER A 75 9.21 -15.15 7.97
N SER A 76 8.71 -14.05 8.54
CA SER A 76 9.49 -13.26 9.49
C SER A 76 9.70 -14.09 10.75
N THR A 77 10.96 -14.37 11.09
CA THR A 77 11.35 -15.09 12.31
C THR A 77 11.61 -14.18 13.52
N GLU A 78 11.18 -12.92 13.49
CA GLU A 78 11.52 -11.98 14.57
C GLU A 78 10.28 -11.48 15.30
N GLU A 79 10.29 -11.71 16.62
CA GLU A 79 9.33 -11.24 17.62
C GLU A 79 9.41 -9.71 17.74
N GLY A 80 8.72 -9.00 16.86
CA GLY A 80 8.23 -7.65 17.09
C GLY A 80 6.72 -7.65 16.99
N GLU A 81 6.02 -6.81 17.74
CA GLU A 81 4.62 -6.46 17.43
C GLU A 81 4.60 -5.65 16.13
N HIS A 82 4.89 -6.31 15.01
CA HIS A 82 4.65 -5.82 13.67
C HIS A 82 3.14 -5.71 13.49
N LEU A 83 2.69 -4.85 12.57
CA LEU A 83 1.37 -5.00 11.98
C LEU A 83 1.15 -6.48 11.68
N SER A 84 0.31 -7.14 12.50
CA SER A 84 -0.14 -8.48 12.19
C SER A 84 -0.99 -8.32 10.94
N LEU A 85 -0.35 -8.47 9.79
CA LEU A 85 -0.97 -8.77 8.51
C LEU A 85 -1.51 -10.19 8.63
N SER A 86 -2.42 -10.40 9.60
CA SER A 86 -2.88 -11.71 10.07
C SER A 86 -3.50 -12.53 8.93
N GLU A 87 -3.84 -11.86 7.83
CA GLU A 87 -4.07 -12.43 6.52
C GLU A 87 -3.17 -11.72 5.50
N PRO A 88 -2.25 -12.42 4.81
CA PRO A 88 -1.34 -11.80 3.86
C PRO A 88 -2.05 -11.29 2.60
N ASP A 89 -3.33 -11.62 2.44
CA ASP A 89 -4.12 -11.34 1.24
C ASP A 89 -5.11 -10.17 1.43
N LYS A 90 -5.42 -9.75 2.67
CA LYS A 90 -6.39 -8.70 2.98
C LYS A 90 -5.90 -7.74 4.07
N ILE A 91 -5.88 -6.45 3.74
CA ILE A 91 -5.54 -5.38 4.70
C ILE A 91 -6.72 -4.40 4.81
N ALA A 92 -7.27 -4.26 6.01
CA ALA A 92 -8.31 -3.28 6.35
C ALA A 92 -7.73 -2.18 7.25
N PHE A 93 -8.07 -0.92 6.98
CA PHE A 93 -7.56 0.22 7.74
C PHE A 93 -8.65 1.27 7.97
N CYS A 94 -8.64 1.87 9.16
CA CYS A 94 -9.56 2.95 9.52
C CYS A 94 -9.16 4.24 8.83
N ILE A 95 -10.09 4.85 8.10
CA ILE A 95 -9.89 6.11 7.40
C ILE A 95 -10.86 7.14 7.92
N ILE A 96 -10.33 8.15 8.58
CA ILE A 96 -11.15 9.02 9.41
C ILE A 96 -11.10 10.50 8.97
N THR A 97 -10.12 10.93 8.16
CA THR A 97 -9.95 12.37 7.83
C THR A 97 -9.48 12.72 6.41
N ASP A 98 -8.53 12.00 5.81
CA ASP A 98 -8.05 12.25 4.43
C ASP A 98 -7.94 10.94 3.63
N LEU A 99 -9.12 10.45 3.21
CA LEU A 99 -9.25 9.16 2.51
C LEU A 99 -8.32 9.01 1.30
N PRO A 100 -8.23 9.97 0.36
CA PRO A 100 -7.37 9.79 -0.80
C PRO A 100 -5.91 9.62 -0.43
N SER A 101 -5.39 10.43 0.49
CA SER A 101 -3.99 10.35 0.91
C SER A 101 -3.70 9.08 1.71
N GLN A 102 -4.59 8.67 2.62
CA GLN A 102 -4.42 7.44 3.40
C GLN A 102 -4.49 6.17 2.54
N ALA A 103 -5.47 6.10 1.63
CA ALA A 103 -5.55 5.01 0.66
C ALA A 103 -4.32 4.97 -0.26
N SER A 104 -3.79 6.14 -0.64
CA SER A 104 -2.57 6.23 -1.44
C SER A 104 -1.35 5.71 -0.70
N TYR A 105 -1.18 6.12 0.57
CA TYR A 105 -0.12 5.62 1.44
C TYR A 105 -0.17 4.10 1.55
N VAL A 106 -1.32 3.52 1.93
CA VAL A 106 -1.38 2.06 2.17
C VAL A 106 -1.15 1.30 0.86
N THR A 107 -1.71 1.76 -0.25
CA THR A 107 -1.48 1.11 -1.57
C THR A 107 0.00 1.08 -1.92
N LEU A 108 0.70 2.21 -1.81
CA LEU A 108 2.13 2.32 -2.13
C LEU A 108 2.99 1.55 -1.13
N PHE A 109 2.65 1.59 0.15
CA PHE A 109 3.33 0.80 1.18
C PHE A 109 3.19 -0.70 0.91
N THR A 110 1.99 -1.19 0.59
CA THR A 110 1.77 -2.60 0.25
C THR A 110 2.55 -3.02 -1.00
N LEU A 111 2.68 -2.15 -2.00
CA LEU A 111 3.57 -2.39 -3.15
C LEU A 111 5.04 -2.45 -2.72
N GLY A 112 5.48 -1.57 -1.80
CA GLY A 112 6.84 -1.63 -1.23
C GLY A 112 7.13 -2.95 -0.53
N ILE A 113 6.21 -3.45 0.30
CA ILE A 113 6.33 -4.77 0.95
C ILE A 113 6.36 -5.92 -0.07
N THR A 114 5.55 -5.81 -1.11
CA THR A 114 5.47 -6.76 -2.23
C THR A 114 6.83 -6.90 -2.92
N GLU A 115 7.47 -5.79 -3.30
CA GLU A 115 8.81 -5.79 -3.91
C GLU A 115 9.90 -6.20 -2.92
N TYR A 116 9.78 -5.82 -1.65
CA TYR A 116 10.73 -6.20 -0.60
C TYR A 116 10.76 -7.72 -0.42
N ALA A 117 9.59 -8.37 -0.43
CA ALA A 117 9.48 -9.83 -0.37
C ALA A 117 10.09 -10.52 -1.61
N GLU A 118 10.07 -9.87 -2.78
CA GLU A 118 10.78 -10.32 -4.00
C GLU A 118 12.28 -10.03 -3.99
N LYS A 119 12.79 -9.32 -2.97
CA LYS A 119 14.17 -8.82 -2.89
C LYS A 119 14.49 -7.77 -3.95
N ASN A 120 13.48 -7.17 -4.56
CA ASN A 120 13.62 -6.03 -5.48
C ASN A 120 13.78 -4.74 -4.67
N TYR A 121 14.86 -4.65 -3.88
CA TYR A 121 14.99 -3.62 -2.85
C TYR A 121 15.00 -2.19 -3.37
N ASP A 122 15.52 -1.94 -4.57
CA ASP A 122 15.52 -0.60 -5.17
C ASP A 122 14.10 -0.15 -5.53
N GLN A 123 13.27 -1.07 -6.03
CA GLN A 123 11.86 -0.81 -6.33
C GLN A 123 11.05 -0.65 -5.04
N ALA A 124 11.34 -1.48 -4.02
CA ALA A 124 10.72 -1.38 -2.70
C ALA A 124 10.99 -0.01 -2.05
N LEU A 125 12.25 0.46 -2.07
CA LEU A 125 12.62 1.78 -1.57
C LEU A 125 11.87 2.90 -2.29
N THR A 126 11.75 2.81 -3.61
CA THR A 126 11.00 3.78 -4.42
C THR A 126 9.53 3.85 -3.95
N TYR A 127 8.88 2.71 -3.75
CA TYR A 127 7.50 2.67 -3.27
C TYR A 127 7.34 3.14 -1.82
N PHE A 128 8.31 2.87 -0.94
CA PHE A 128 8.29 3.41 0.43
C PHE A 128 8.47 4.93 0.45
N ASP A 129 9.36 5.49 -0.36
CA ASP A 129 9.55 6.94 -0.48
C ASP A 129 8.26 7.60 -1.00
N SER A 130 7.62 7.02 -2.02
CA SER A 130 6.32 7.48 -2.53
C SER A 130 5.18 7.36 -1.51
N ALA A 131 5.15 6.29 -0.71
CA ALA A 131 4.17 6.13 0.36
C ALA A 131 4.32 7.27 1.38
N LEU A 132 5.54 7.55 1.84
CA LEU A 132 5.82 8.65 2.76
C LEU A 132 5.42 10.01 2.16
N ALA A 133 5.67 10.24 0.87
CA ALA A 133 5.27 11.47 0.18
C ALA A 133 3.74 11.64 0.09
N ALA A 134 2.97 10.54 0.12
CA ALA A 134 1.52 10.57 0.12
C ALA A 134 0.91 10.97 1.48
N ILE A 135 1.68 10.97 2.58
CA ILE A 135 1.20 11.36 3.90
C ILE A 135 0.98 12.88 3.94
N PRO A 136 -0.22 13.37 4.31
CA PRO A 136 -0.49 14.79 4.40
C PRO A 136 0.34 15.44 5.52
N THR A 137 0.95 16.58 5.23
CA THR A 137 1.65 17.40 6.22
C THR A 137 0.64 18.16 7.08
N GLY A 138 0.41 17.70 8.32
CA GLY A 138 -0.33 18.46 9.34
C GLY A 138 -1.81 18.09 9.58
N GLY A 139 -2.15 16.80 9.66
CA GLY A 139 -3.49 16.33 10.07
C GLY A 139 -3.52 15.75 11.49
N GLU A 140 -4.68 15.86 12.18
CA GLU A 140 -4.90 15.35 13.56
C GLU A 140 -4.91 13.81 13.68
N CYS A 141 -5.07 13.10 12.57
CA CYS A 141 -4.82 11.65 12.48
C CYS A 141 -3.69 11.41 11.47
N SER A 142 -2.44 11.46 11.93
CA SER A 142 -1.33 11.06 11.07
C SER A 142 -1.35 9.55 10.89
N THR A 143 -1.36 9.10 9.64
CA THR A 143 -0.90 7.75 9.29
C THR A 143 0.42 7.51 10.01
N ASN A 144 0.52 6.48 10.85
CA ASN A 144 1.79 6.16 11.52
C ASN A 144 2.79 5.60 10.48
N PRO A 145 3.86 6.34 10.12
CA PRO A 145 4.81 5.90 9.12
C PRO A 145 5.89 4.95 9.68
N ALA A 146 5.84 4.59 10.97
CA ALA A 146 6.90 3.84 11.64
C ALA A 146 7.29 2.55 10.92
N GLU A 147 6.30 1.80 10.41
CA GLU A 147 6.51 0.59 9.61
C GLU A 147 7.21 0.90 8.28
N THR A 148 6.79 1.95 7.58
CA THR A 148 7.47 2.38 6.34
C THR A 148 8.92 2.79 6.61
N TYR A 149 9.18 3.47 7.72
CA TYR A 149 10.54 3.80 8.14
C TYR A 149 11.37 2.57 8.56
N PHE A 150 10.75 1.59 9.21
CA PHE A 150 11.39 0.33 9.60
C PHE A 150 11.91 -0.42 8.38
N TYR A 151 11.03 -0.75 7.42
CA TYR A 151 11.42 -1.48 6.20
C TYR A 151 12.42 -0.70 5.33
N ARG A 152 12.30 0.63 5.27
CA ARG A 152 13.28 1.50 4.61
C ARG A 152 14.65 1.47 5.31
N GLY A 153 14.66 1.37 6.64
CA GLY A 153 15.85 1.35 7.49
C GLY A 153 16.66 0.05 7.41
N GLU A 154 16.00 -1.11 7.31
CA GLU A 154 16.67 -2.43 7.18
C GLU A 154 17.68 -2.48 6.01
N ARG A 155 17.39 -1.75 4.93
CA ARG A 155 18.29 -1.66 3.78
C ARG A 155 19.59 -0.89 4.09
N TYR A 156 19.54 0.13 4.94
CA TYR A 156 20.73 0.88 5.33
C TYR A 156 21.60 0.07 6.29
N VAL A 157 20.98 -0.72 7.17
CA VAL A 157 21.71 -1.61 8.10
C VAL A 157 22.37 -2.76 7.35
N SER A 158 21.68 -3.42 6.42
CA SER A 158 22.26 -4.51 5.60
C SER A 158 23.34 -4.01 4.63
N GLY A 159 23.21 -2.80 4.09
CA GLY A 159 24.22 -2.17 3.23
C GLY A 159 25.54 -1.80 3.92
N THR A 160 25.55 -1.65 5.25
CA THR A 160 26.77 -1.38 6.02
C THR A 160 27.57 -2.65 6.33
N TRP A 161 26.96 -3.83 6.33
CA TRP A 161 27.68 -5.09 6.56
C TRP A 161 28.40 -5.61 5.30
N ASP A 162 27.88 -5.35 4.10
CA ASP A 162 28.54 -5.71 2.84
C ASP A 162 29.70 -4.78 2.45
N ARG A 163 29.89 -3.65 3.14
CA ARG A 163 31.06 -2.75 2.98
C ARG A 163 32.09 -2.87 4.10
N GLY A 164 31.99 -3.92 4.92
CA GLY A 164 33.01 -4.27 5.91
C GLY A 164 34.16 -5.04 5.27
N ASP A 165 34.92 -4.39 4.38
CA ASP A 165 36.25 -4.89 3.99
C ASP A 165 37.14 -4.88 5.23
N ILE A 166 37.54 -6.09 5.64
CA ILE A 166 38.53 -6.32 6.68
C ILE A 166 39.86 -5.77 6.16
N ARG A 167 40.39 -4.75 6.82
CA ARG A 167 41.82 -4.45 6.83
C ARG A 167 42.27 -4.20 8.27
#